data_AF-A0AAD4DST8-F1
#
_entry.id   AF-A0AAD4DST8-F1
#
_cell.length_a   1.000
_cell.length_b   1.000
_cell.length_c   1.000
_cell.angle_alpha   90.00
_cell.angle_beta   90.00
_cell.angle_gamma   90.00
#
_symmetry.space_group_name_H-M   'P 1'
#
loop_
_entity.id
_entity.type
_entity.pdbx_description
1 polymer ?
#
loop_
_entity_poly.entity_id
_entity_poly.type
_entity_poly.pdbx_seq_one_letter_code
_entity_poly.pdbx_strand_id
1 'polypeptide(L)'
;MSNLRGRPSKRPKLIQHGGHSASAELHTRHLSFALRSNGGFSLRMSYLPAPAPAIEPAEAPSHVSTEIDPWNEMEHSAIFSPEDLQPVALILTINLQDDPILLWLNERETYLNELLYLEGQGKNDHEACSCRKPSPSFRCQDCFSTELFCHECVLSLHASAPLHRIKEWKDSFFHTTSLKHLGFRIQLGHKPGESCRRPRPAYDNDFIIIDVHSIHEVSLDFCNCKHEAPHFKQLLCARLFPATVTDPRTAATFSVLDLFHLLSFESKVSAYEFYHSLARRTDNTGIRPIRDQYSVFLRIMREWRNLNALKCAGRGHDPAGVDATQEGELAVLCPACPHPGINLPPNWETSDRQWLYAGFFAIDTNFRLKRRLVSSDAKDPGLTHGWGYFVEEHQYKTYLAENSGTVQEKSTCISHNAVNMADTKASKGLAATGVRTIDCARHDMKLPNGVGDLQKGEKYLNMDYIVFSALARFPHLTNVNLSYDFIDLHLIADVTSASFSFAYASLTQIDPSSRKESEQILTV
;
A
#
# COMPACT_ATOMS: atom_id res chain seq x y z
N MET A 1 -39.31 -27.18 -29.68
CA MET A 1 -37.86 -27.42 -29.55
C MET A 1 -37.20 -26.06 -29.40
N SER A 2 -36.45 -25.69 -28.36
CA SER A 2 -36.01 -26.35 -27.12
C SER A 2 -35.36 -25.22 -26.30
N ASN A 3 -35.95 -24.85 -25.16
CA ASN A 3 -35.46 -25.16 -23.81
C ASN A 3 -34.11 -24.51 -23.43
N LEU A 4 -34.17 -23.43 -22.66
CA LEU A 4 -33.14 -23.06 -21.69
C LEU A 4 -33.78 -23.18 -20.29
N ARG A 5 -33.32 -24.16 -19.51
CA ARG A 5 -33.72 -24.37 -18.11
C ARG A 5 -32.68 -23.75 -17.19
N GLY A 6 -33.12 -22.87 -16.29
CA GLY A 6 -32.33 -22.38 -15.16
C GLY A 6 -32.29 -23.36 -13.98
N ARG A 7 -31.37 -23.11 -13.05
CA ARG A 7 -31.33 -23.64 -11.67
C ARG A 7 -30.57 -22.66 -10.74
N PRO A 8 -30.77 -22.72 -9.41
CA PRO A 8 -31.12 -21.56 -8.58
C PRO A 8 -30.02 -21.10 -7.60
N SER A 9 -30.14 -19.85 -7.12
CA SER A 9 -29.35 -19.27 -6.03
C SER A 9 -29.93 -19.64 -4.65
N LYS A 10 -29.05 -19.85 -3.65
CA LYS A 10 -29.41 -19.99 -2.23
C LYS A 10 -28.84 -18.78 -1.45
N ARG A 11 -29.69 -18.18 -0.61
CA ARG A 11 -29.48 -17.00 0.24
C ARG A 11 -28.43 -17.22 1.37
N PRO A 12 -27.70 -16.19 1.81
CA PRO A 12 -27.06 -16.13 3.13
C PRO A 12 -27.95 -15.43 4.18
N LYS A 13 -27.74 -15.79 5.46
CA LYS A 13 -28.46 -15.35 6.66
C LYS A 13 -27.87 -14.04 7.25
N LEU A 14 -28.77 -13.20 7.79
CA LEU A 14 -28.53 -12.00 8.60
C LEU A 14 -27.81 -12.30 9.92
N ILE A 15 -26.89 -11.43 10.34
CA ILE A 15 -26.41 -11.27 11.73
C ILE A 15 -26.57 -9.79 12.10
N GLN A 16 -27.18 -9.53 13.27
CA GLN A 16 -27.50 -8.20 13.81
C GLN A 16 -26.25 -7.47 14.35
N HIS A 17 -26.10 -6.18 14.01
CA HIS A 17 -25.13 -5.26 14.62
C HIS A 17 -25.85 -4.32 15.60
N GLY A 18 -25.35 -4.24 16.84
CA GLY A 18 -25.68 -3.17 17.80
C GLY A 18 -24.79 -1.95 17.57
N GLY A 19 -25.40 -0.77 17.52
CA GLY A 19 -24.73 0.51 17.31
C GLY A 19 -24.27 1.19 18.61
N HIS A 20 -23.13 1.86 18.55
CA HIS A 20 -22.77 2.96 19.46
C HIS A 20 -22.16 4.10 18.64
N SER A 21 -22.76 5.29 18.80
CA SER A 21 -22.33 6.58 18.26
C SER A 21 -21.21 7.18 19.12
N ALA A 22 -20.25 7.85 18.49
CA ALA A 22 -19.32 8.75 19.16
C ALA A 22 -18.99 9.94 18.26
N SER A 23 -19.14 11.13 18.83
CA SER A 23 -18.95 12.45 18.25
C SER A 23 -17.47 12.76 17.96
N ALA A 24 -17.24 13.55 16.91
CA ALA A 24 -15.92 14.01 16.48
C ALA A 24 -15.51 15.30 17.21
N GLU A 25 -14.32 15.30 17.82
CA GLU A 25 -13.60 16.51 18.22
C GLU A 25 -12.14 16.45 17.69
N LEU A 26 -11.68 17.57 17.13
CA LEU A 26 -10.36 17.76 16.51
C LEU A 26 -9.23 17.89 17.55
N HIS A 27 -8.18 17.06 17.48
CA HIS A 27 -6.88 17.34 18.11
C HIS A 27 -5.66 16.88 17.30
N THR A 28 -4.66 17.76 17.21
CA THR A 28 -3.33 17.66 16.59
C THR A 28 -2.43 16.66 17.35
N ARG A 29 -1.66 15.82 16.65
CA ARG A 29 -0.84 14.74 17.24
C ARG A 29 0.68 14.99 17.15
N HIS A 30 1.37 15.01 18.29
CA HIS A 30 2.81 14.77 18.44
C HIS A 30 3.00 13.50 19.29
N LEU A 31 3.89 12.58 18.87
CA LEU A 31 4.17 11.32 19.56
C LEU A 31 5.47 11.41 20.38
N SER A 32 5.40 11.09 21.67
CA SER A 32 6.56 10.81 22.54
C SER A 32 6.15 9.70 23.52
N PHE A 33 6.97 8.66 23.65
CA PHE A 33 6.67 7.47 24.44
C PHE A 33 7.27 7.57 25.85
N ALA A 34 6.51 7.20 26.89
CA ALA A 34 7.01 6.99 28.24
C ALA A 34 6.39 5.72 28.87
N LEU A 35 7.24 4.85 29.43
CA LEU A 35 6.89 3.58 30.08
C LEU A 35 6.47 3.79 31.54
N ARG A 36 5.44 3.06 32.02
CA ARG A 36 5.18 2.84 33.45
C ARG A 36 5.12 1.36 33.80
N SER A 37 5.50 1.08 35.05
CA SER A 37 6.06 -0.16 35.58
C SER A 37 5.10 -1.31 35.88
N ASN A 38 3.87 -1.32 35.38
CA ASN A 38 2.93 -2.45 35.59
C ASN A 38 2.31 -2.91 34.26
N GLY A 39 3.11 -3.63 33.46
CA GLY A 39 2.73 -4.89 32.82
C GLY A 39 1.44 -5.03 31.99
N GLY A 40 0.87 -3.96 31.43
CA GLY A 40 -0.29 -4.07 30.53
C GLY A 40 -0.26 -3.03 29.41
N PHE A 41 -0.28 -3.47 28.15
CA PHE A 41 -0.58 -2.61 27.02
C PHE A 41 -2.09 -2.44 26.92
N SER A 42 -2.57 -1.29 27.42
CA SER A 42 -3.94 -0.82 27.20
C SER A 42 -3.85 0.56 26.56
N LEU A 43 -4.53 0.74 25.42
CA LEU A 43 -4.74 2.05 24.84
C LEU A 43 -5.83 2.74 25.68
N ARG A 44 -5.43 3.33 26.81
CA ARG A 44 -6.31 4.16 27.62
C ARG A 44 -5.69 5.54 27.77
N MET A 45 -6.26 6.51 27.05
CA MET A 45 -6.07 7.92 27.36
C MET A 45 -6.65 8.17 28.76
N SER A 46 -5.80 8.36 29.76
CA SER A 46 -6.24 8.85 31.06
C SER A 46 -6.41 10.36 30.98
N TYR A 47 -7.64 10.81 30.80
CA TYR A 47 -8.06 12.16 31.17
C TYR A 47 -8.11 12.24 32.69
N LEU A 48 -7.39 13.19 33.29
CA LEU A 48 -7.68 13.64 34.65
C LEU A 48 -8.85 14.63 34.55
N PRO A 49 -10.06 14.30 35.06
CA PRO A 49 -11.16 15.25 35.05
C PRO A 49 -10.92 16.34 36.09
N ALA A 50 -10.88 17.60 35.67
CA ALA A 50 -11.21 18.71 36.55
C ALA A 50 -12.74 18.74 36.72
N PRO A 51 -13.29 19.00 37.92
CA PRO A 51 -14.73 18.99 38.14
C PRO A 51 -15.40 20.16 37.40
N ALA A 52 -16.35 19.84 36.52
CA ALA A 52 -17.25 20.82 35.88
C ALA A 52 -18.43 21.14 36.81
N PRO A 53 -19.00 22.37 36.76
CA PRO A 53 -20.05 22.81 37.67
C PRO A 53 -21.38 22.09 37.42
N ALA A 54 -22.14 21.87 38.49
CA ALA A 54 -23.42 21.17 38.46
C ALA A 54 -24.49 21.94 37.68
N ILE A 55 -25.13 21.28 36.71
CA ILE A 55 -26.34 21.73 36.03
C ILE A 55 -27.44 20.72 36.38
N GLU A 56 -28.56 21.19 36.92
CA GLU A 56 -29.71 20.36 37.29
C GLU A 56 -30.42 19.75 36.05
N PRO A 57 -31.01 18.55 36.16
CA PRO A 57 -31.53 17.81 35.02
C PRO A 57 -32.93 18.29 34.61
N ALA A 58 -33.09 18.70 33.35
CA ALA A 58 -34.39 18.83 32.71
C ALA A 58 -34.79 17.50 32.05
N GLU A 59 -36.06 17.13 32.18
CA GLU A 59 -36.66 15.86 31.75
C GLU A 59 -36.55 15.61 30.22
N ALA A 60 -36.30 14.35 29.85
CA ALA A 60 -36.18 13.91 28.46
C ALA A 60 -37.55 13.69 27.80
N PRO A 61 -37.81 14.17 26.56
CA PRO A 61 -38.99 13.82 25.81
C PRO A 61 -38.86 12.42 25.20
N SER A 62 -39.90 11.61 25.38
CA SER A 62 -40.04 10.27 24.82
C SER A 62 -40.51 10.32 23.36
N HIS A 63 -39.64 10.12 22.38
CA HIS A 63 -40.05 9.62 21.06
C HIS A 63 -38.89 8.89 20.36
N VAL A 64 -39.09 7.60 20.10
CA VAL A 64 -38.22 6.74 19.29
C VAL A 64 -38.66 6.89 17.84
N SER A 65 -37.82 7.42 16.96
CA SER A 65 -37.99 7.37 15.51
C SER A 65 -37.03 6.34 14.92
N THR A 66 -37.59 5.31 14.29
CA THR A 66 -36.88 4.26 13.55
C THR A 66 -36.35 4.81 12.22
N GLU A 67 -35.03 4.82 12.03
CA GLU A 67 -34.38 5.10 10.75
C GLU A 67 -34.63 3.97 9.75
N ILE A 68 -35.09 4.31 8.55
CA ILE A 68 -35.21 3.40 7.39
C ILE A 68 -34.06 3.74 6.44
N ASP A 69 -33.24 2.75 6.09
CA ASP A 69 -32.13 2.85 5.14
C ASP A 69 -32.64 3.07 3.70
N PRO A 70 -32.28 4.17 3.00
CA PRO A 70 -32.85 4.52 1.69
C PRO A 70 -32.36 3.65 0.52
N TRP A 71 -31.40 2.74 0.72
CA TRP A 71 -30.72 2.04 -0.38
C TRP A 71 -31.19 0.61 -0.62
N ASN A 72 -32.21 0.12 0.08
CA ASN A 72 -32.54 -1.31 0.08
C ASN A 72 -33.75 -1.75 -0.76
N GLU A 73 -34.36 -0.88 -1.57
CA GLU A 73 -35.45 -1.29 -2.47
C GLU A 73 -35.31 -0.70 -3.88
N MET A 74 -34.53 -1.37 -4.72
CA MET A 74 -34.61 -1.25 -6.19
C MET A 74 -34.87 -2.61 -6.83
N GLU A 75 -35.88 -3.33 -6.36
CA GLU A 75 -36.57 -4.35 -7.15
C GLU A 75 -38.05 -4.26 -6.81
N HIS A 76 -38.87 -3.77 -7.74
CA HIS A 76 -40.18 -4.32 -8.11
C HIS A 76 -40.93 -3.30 -8.99
N SER A 77 -41.08 -3.69 -10.25
CA SER A 77 -41.98 -3.09 -11.23
C SER A 77 -43.43 -3.08 -10.73
N ALA A 78 -43.96 -1.91 -10.38
CA ALA A 78 -45.39 -1.69 -10.25
C ALA A 78 -45.77 -0.52 -11.16
N ILE A 79 -46.63 -0.82 -12.15
CA ILE A 79 -47.27 0.15 -13.03
C ILE A 79 -48.26 0.92 -12.15
N PHE A 80 -47.96 2.17 -11.81
CA PHE A 80 -48.93 3.03 -11.12
C PHE A 80 -49.92 3.63 -12.13
N SER A 81 -51.21 3.43 -11.88
CA SER A 81 -52.31 4.12 -12.56
C SER A 81 -52.30 5.61 -12.16
N PRO A 82 -52.59 6.55 -13.08
CA PRO A 82 -52.56 7.99 -12.79
C PRO A 82 -53.59 8.48 -11.75
N GLU A 83 -54.52 7.63 -11.31
CA GLU A 83 -55.68 8.04 -10.49
C GLU A 83 -55.48 7.87 -8.97
N ASP A 84 -54.39 7.24 -8.51
CA ASP A 84 -54.14 6.98 -7.07
C ASP A 84 -53.18 8.00 -6.40
N LEU A 85 -52.75 9.06 -7.10
CA LEU A 85 -51.93 10.13 -6.52
C LEU A 85 -52.80 11.26 -5.97
N GLN A 86 -53.40 11.06 -4.80
CA GLN A 86 -53.84 12.19 -3.98
C GLN A 86 -52.61 12.83 -3.32
N PRO A 87 -52.44 14.16 -3.40
CA PRO A 87 -51.35 14.84 -2.73
C PRO A 87 -51.66 14.89 -1.23
N VAL A 88 -51.20 13.89 -0.48
CA VAL A 88 -51.08 14.04 0.97
C VAL A 88 -49.94 15.02 1.19
N ALA A 89 -50.29 16.29 1.40
CA ALA A 89 -49.35 17.32 1.82
C ALA A 89 -48.88 17.02 3.25
N LEU A 90 -47.99 16.03 3.39
CA LEU A 90 -47.08 15.94 4.52
C LEU A 90 -46.05 17.05 4.29
N ILE A 91 -46.35 18.23 4.83
CA ILE A 91 -45.33 19.25 5.06
C ILE A 91 -44.46 18.68 6.18
N LEU A 92 -43.56 17.76 5.83
CA LEU A 92 -42.32 17.59 6.57
C LEU A 92 -41.63 18.94 6.42
N THR A 93 -41.47 19.65 7.52
CA THR A 93 -40.58 20.81 7.60
C THR A 93 -39.18 20.28 7.30
N ILE A 94 -38.84 20.18 6.01
CA ILE A 94 -37.50 19.78 5.58
C ILE A 94 -36.59 20.87 6.10
N ASN A 95 -35.84 20.56 7.15
CA ASN A 95 -34.75 21.40 7.56
C ASN A 95 -33.70 21.30 6.46
N LEU A 96 -33.70 22.27 5.55
CA LEU A 96 -32.82 22.25 4.39
C LEU A 96 -31.32 22.14 4.77
N GLN A 97 -30.95 22.50 6.01
CA GLN A 97 -29.58 22.30 6.53
C GLN A 97 -29.20 20.81 6.66
N ASP A 98 -30.18 19.93 6.83
CA ASP A 98 -29.98 18.47 6.91
C ASP A 98 -29.92 17.83 5.50
N ASP A 99 -30.27 18.59 4.45
CA ASP A 99 -30.27 18.16 3.04
C ASP A 99 -29.35 19.04 2.16
N PRO A 100 -28.01 18.95 2.32
CA PRO A 100 -27.06 19.88 1.71
C PRO A 100 -27.08 19.90 0.18
N ILE A 101 -27.46 18.79 -0.46
CA ILE A 101 -27.57 18.74 -1.92
C ILE A 101 -28.77 19.58 -2.40
N LEU A 102 -29.91 19.55 -1.71
CA LEU A 102 -31.09 20.34 -2.08
C LEU A 102 -30.82 21.84 -1.94
N LEU A 103 -30.08 22.25 -0.91
CA LEU A 103 -29.56 23.62 -0.80
C LEU A 103 -28.62 23.97 -1.95
N TRP A 104 -27.65 23.08 -2.25
CA TRP A 104 -26.70 23.31 -3.32
C TRP A 104 -27.36 23.41 -4.71
N LEU A 105 -28.47 22.70 -4.96
CA LEU A 105 -29.20 22.82 -6.22
C LEU A 105 -29.65 24.26 -6.50
N ASN A 106 -30.06 24.98 -5.48
CA ASN A 106 -30.47 26.38 -5.59
C ASN A 106 -29.29 27.30 -5.90
N GLU A 107 -28.08 26.93 -5.46
CA GLU A 107 -26.83 27.69 -5.65
C GLU A 107 -25.98 27.20 -6.84
N ARG A 108 -26.44 26.17 -7.57
CA ARG A 108 -25.63 25.51 -8.61
C ARG A 108 -25.11 26.50 -9.66
N GLU A 109 -25.94 27.46 -10.06
CA GLU A 109 -25.55 28.49 -11.03
C GLU A 109 -24.46 29.40 -10.47
N THR A 110 -24.55 29.81 -9.20
CA THR A 110 -23.52 30.57 -8.48
C THR A 110 -22.19 29.80 -8.50
N TYR A 111 -22.20 28.51 -8.15
CA TYR A 111 -20.99 27.68 -8.16
C TYR A 111 -20.40 27.56 -9.57
N LEU A 112 -21.21 27.34 -10.60
CA LEU A 112 -20.75 27.28 -11.98
C LEU A 112 -20.10 28.60 -12.42
N ASN A 113 -20.74 29.73 -12.10
CA ASN A 113 -20.21 31.04 -12.42
C ASN A 113 -18.85 31.28 -11.75
N GLU A 114 -18.70 30.95 -10.47
CA GLU A 114 -17.42 31.06 -9.76
C GLU A 114 -16.36 30.09 -10.29
N LEU A 115 -16.72 28.87 -10.72
CA LEU A 115 -15.78 27.96 -11.37
C LEU A 115 -15.26 28.50 -12.70
N LEU A 116 -16.16 28.96 -13.57
CA LEU A 116 -15.80 29.61 -14.84
C LEU A 116 -15.00 30.90 -14.60
N TYR A 117 -15.29 31.59 -13.50
CA TYR A 117 -14.56 32.77 -13.08
C TYR A 117 -13.09 32.49 -12.81
N LEU A 118 -12.82 31.37 -12.12
CA LEU A 118 -11.46 30.88 -11.86
C LEU A 118 -10.76 30.39 -13.14
N GLU A 119 -11.49 30.03 -14.19
CA GLU A 119 -10.89 29.73 -15.49
C GLU A 119 -10.37 30.99 -16.19
N GLY A 120 -11.03 32.14 -15.99
CA GLY A 120 -10.63 33.46 -16.49
C GLY A 120 -9.63 34.20 -15.60
N GLN A 121 -9.45 35.51 -15.84
CA GLN A 121 -8.49 36.34 -15.09
C GLN A 121 -8.94 36.65 -13.66
N GLY A 122 -10.22 36.54 -13.31
CA GLY A 122 -10.72 36.88 -11.98
C GLY A 122 -10.97 38.39 -11.76
N LYS A 123 -11.35 38.79 -10.51
CA LYS A 123 -11.82 40.16 -10.16
C LYS A 123 -10.66 41.12 -9.89
N ASN A 124 -9.45 40.59 -9.85
CA ASN A 124 -8.28 41.35 -9.48
C ASN A 124 -8.00 42.38 -10.58
N ASP A 125 -7.68 43.59 -10.16
CA ASP A 125 -7.30 44.66 -11.07
C ASP A 125 -5.90 44.33 -11.62
N HIS A 126 -5.84 43.63 -12.75
CA HIS A 126 -4.59 43.14 -13.35
C HIS A 126 -3.81 44.24 -14.08
N GLU A 127 -4.01 45.50 -13.69
CA GLU A 127 -3.27 46.62 -14.26
C GLU A 127 -1.78 46.51 -13.92
N ALA A 128 -1.45 46.02 -12.71
CA ALA A 128 -0.08 45.85 -12.27
C ALA A 128 0.14 44.60 -11.40
N CYS A 129 1.30 43.99 -11.56
CA CYS A 129 1.83 42.96 -10.67
C CYS A 129 2.16 43.57 -9.29
N SER A 130 2.31 42.76 -8.24
CA SER A 130 2.73 43.21 -6.90
C SER A 130 4.04 44.01 -6.91
N CYS A 131 4.93 43.78 -7.89
CA CYS A 131 6.15 44.57 -8.11
C CYS A 131 5.94 45.90 -8.88
N ARG A 132 4.68 46.28 -9.13
CA ARG A 132 4.24 47.46 -9.89
C ARG A 132 4.57 47.44 -11.39
N LYS A 133 5.01 46.29 -11.93
CA LYS A 133 5.15 46.12 -13.37
C LYS A 133 3.77 45.97 -14.02
N PRO A 134 3.51 46.66 -15.14
CA PRO A 134 2.22 46.61 -15.79
C PRO A 134 1.95 45.23 -16.40
N SER A 135 0.67 44.92 -16.61
CA SER A 135 0.18 43.80 -17.43
C SER A 135 0.76 42.42 -17.07
N PRO A 136 0.64 41.96 -15.80
CA PRO A 136 0.96 40.57 -15.47
C PRO A 136 0.10 39.58 -16.26
N SER A 137 0.71 38.52 -16.78
CA SER A 137 0.04 37.51 -17.61
C SER A 137 0.18 36.08 -17.08
N PHE A 138 1.04 35.83 -16.10
CA PHE A 138 1.33 34.47 -15.62
C PHE A 138 0.59 34.17 -14.33
N ARG A 139 0.03 32.97 -14.20
CA ARG A 139 -0.48 32.46 -12.92
C ARG A 139 0.02 31.05 -12.65
N CYS A 140 0.11 30.73 -11.36
CA CYS A 140 0.37 29.38 -10.92
C CYS A 140 -0.96 28.63 -10.72
N GLN A 141 -1.02 27.36 -11.11
CA GLN A 141 -2.19 26.51 -10.89
C GLN A 141 -2.16 25.76 -9.56
N ASP A 142 -0.98 25.64 -8.95
CA ASP A 142 -0.77 24.84 -7.75
C ASP A 142 -0.68 25.71 -6.47
N CYS A 143 -0.43 27.01 -6.63
CA CYS A 143 -0.54 27.97 -5.53
C CYS A 143 -2.00 28.30 -5.21
N PHE A 144 -2.28 28.66 -3.96
CA PHE A 144 -3.61 29.09 -3.53
C PHE A 144 -4.03 30.46 -4.11
N SER A 145 -3.06 31.32 -4.45
CA SER A 145 -3.34 32.65 -5.03
C SER A 145 -3.83 32.54 -6.48
N THR A 146 -4.84 33.33 -6.81
CA THR A 146 -5.38 33.51 -8.17
C THR A 146 -4.81 34.73 -8.89
N GLU A 147 -3.83 35.41 -8.29
CA GLU A 147 -3.20 36.61 -8.85
C GLU A 147 -2.39 36.33 -10.12
N LEU A 148 -2.31 37.34 -10.99
CA LEU A 148 -1.39 37.34 -12.12
C LEU A 148 -0.05 37.97 -11.71
N PHE A 149 1.03 37.36 -12.20
CA PHE A 149 2.40 37.77 -11.99
C PHE A 149 3.06 38.17 -13.31
N CYS A 150 4.00 39.11 -13.24
CA CYS A 150 4.92 39.35 -14.34
C CYS A 150 5.95 38.21 -14.43
N HIS A 151 6.70 38.15 -15.54
CA HIS A 151 7.71 37.13 -15.79
C HIS A 151 8.71 36.97 -14.64
N GLU A 152 9.29 38.05 -14.14
CA GLU A 152 10.28 37.98 -13.05
C GLU A 152 9.68 37.55 -11.71
N CYS A 153 8.48 38.04 -11.38
CA CYS A 153 7.80 37.67 -10.13
C CYS A 153 7.41 36.20 -10.12
N VAL A 154 6.92 35.66 -11.24
CA VAL A 154 6.59 34.23 -11.30
C VAL A 154 7.84 33.37 -11.13
N LEU A 155 8.97 33.75 -11.72
CA LEU A 155 10.24 33.03 -11.54
C LEU A 155 10.77 33.12 -10.12
N SER A 156 10.74 34.31 -9.52
CA SER A 156 11.20 34.53 -8.14
C SER A 156 10.33 33.78 -7.13
N LEU A 157 9.01 33.80 -7.31
CA LEU A 157 8.06 33.13 -6.41
C LEU A 157 8.25 31.61 -6.42
N HIS A 158 8.57 31.04 -7.59
CA HIS A 158 8.71 29.60 -7.77
C HIS A 158 10.16 29.10 -7.63
N ALA A 159 11.09 29.95 -7.18
CA ALA A 159 12.46 29.54 -6.92
C ALA A 159 12.56 28.38 -5.90
N SER A 160 11.66 28.33 -4.93
CA SER A 160 11.54 27.26 -3.93
C SER A 160 10.48 26.20 -4.29
N ALA A 161 9.72 26.40 -5.36
CA ALA A 161 8.65 25.49 -5.81
C ALA A 161 8.71 25.30 -7.33
N PRO A 162 9.82 24.75 -7.86
CA PRO A 162 10.12 24.78 -9.29
C PRO A 162 9.32 23.78 -10.13
N LEU A 163 8.46 22.99 -9.50
CA LEU A 163 7.59 21.99 -10.13
C LEU A 163 6.13 22.43 -10.19
N HIS A 164 5.83 23.67 -9.80
CA HIS A 164 4.48 24.18 -9.99
C HIS A 164 4.17 24.43 -11.48
N ARG A 165 2.91 24.19 -11.84
CA ARG A 165 2.38 24.35 -13.20
C ARG A 165 1.95 25.78 -13.43
N ILE A 166 2.43 26.37 -14.52
CA ILE A 166 2.21 27.78 -14.86
C ILE A 166 1.30 27.89 -16.08
N LYS A 167 0.41 28.87 -16.04
CA LYS A 167 -0.43 29.27 -17.16
C LYS A 167 -0.16 30.71 -17.53
N GLU A 168 -0.21 31.01 -18.82
CA GLU A 168 -0.05 32.36 -19.37
C GLU A 168 -1.34 32.80 -20.04
N TRP A 169 -1.81 34.00 -19.74
CA TRP A 169 -2.97 34.60 -20.39
C TRP A 169 -2.59 35.15 -21.76
N LYS A 170 -3.14 34.55 -22.81
CA LYS A 170 -2.97 34.96 -24.22
C LYS A 170 -4.29 34.75 -24.96
N ASP A 171 -4.56 35.61 -25.94
CA ASP A 171 -5.65 35.39 -26.90
C ASP A 171 -7.01 35.06 -26.26
N SER A 172 -7.34 35.74 -25.14
CA SER A 172 -8.56 35.59 -24.32
C SER A 172 -8.70 34.34 -23.45
N PHE A 173 -7.68 33.48 -23.36
CA PHE A 173 -7.69 32.32 -22.46
C PHE A 173 -6.30 31.99 -21.91
N PHE A 174 -6.21 30.99 -21.02
CA PHE A 174 -4.92 30.56 -20.49
C PHE A 174 -4.30 29.44 -21.31
N HIS A 175 -3.08 29.67 -21.78
CA HIS A 175 -2.22 28.66 -22.37
C HIS A 175 -1.32 28.03 -21.31
N THR A 176 -1.15 26.71 -21.37
CA THR A 176 -0.18 26.01 -20.53
C THR A 176 1.23 26.36 -20.98
N THR A 177 2.02 26.90 -20.07
CA THR A 177 3.47 27.16 -20.21
C THR A 177 4.23 26.39 -19.11
N SER A 178 5.55 26.47 -19.10
CA SER A 178 6.37 25.85 -18.06
C SER A 178 7.44 26.81 -17.58
N LEU A 179 7.88 26.64 -16.34
CA LEU A 179 9.00 27.43 -15.80
C LEU A 179 10.25 27.29 -16.68
N LYS A 180 10.49 26.10 -17.24
CA LYS A 180 11.54 25.88 -18.27
C LYS A 180 11.38 26.80 -19.47
N HIS A 181 10.18 26.90 -20.05
CA HIS A 181 9.93 27.76 -21.21
C HIS A 181 10.12 29.25 -20.87
N LEU A 182 9.84 29.64 -19.63
CA LEU A 182 10.11 30.97 -19.10
C LEU A 182 11.59 31.23 -18.78
N GLY A 183 12.48 30.24 -18.97
CA GLY A 183 13.92 30.37 -18.73
C GLY A 183 14.37 30.02 -17.31
N PHE A 184 13.49 29.48 -16.47
CA PHE A 184 13.87 29.03 -15.14
C PHE A 184 14.78 27.81 -15.21
N ARG A 185 15.82 27.80 -14.37
CA ARG A 185 16.73 26.66 -14.22
C ARG A 185 16.82 26.26 -12.76
N ILE A 186 16.65 24.96 -12.49
CA ILE A 186 16.79 24.39 -11.15
C ILE A 186 18.28 24.23 -10.85
N GLN A 187 18.82 25.04 -9.93
CA GLN A 187 20.19 24.90 -9.47
C GLN A 187 20.27 23.91 -8.31
N LEU A 188 20.96 22.79 -8.50
CA LEU A 188 21.25 21.83 -7.43
C LEU A 188 22.50 22.21 -6.64
N GLY A 189 22.63 21.66 -5.42
CA GLY A 189 23.82 21.81 -4.59
C GLY A 189 23.98 23.17 -3.88
N HIS A 190 23.01 24.07 -4.03
CA HIS A 190 22.98 25.40 -3.42
C HIS A 190 21.61 25.67 -2.82
N LYS A 191 21.52 26.67 -1.94
CA LYS A 191 20.22 27.09 -1.40
C LYS A 191 19.41 27.82 -2.48
N PRO A 192 18.06 27.81 -2.40
CA PRO A 192 17.22 28.61 -3.30
C PRO A 192 17.67 30.07 -3.32
N GLY A 193 17.90 30.61 -4.52
CA GLY A 193 18.37 31.99 -4.73
C GLY A 193 19.89 32.18 -4.80
N GLU A 194 20.70 31.18 -4.41
CA GLU A 194 22.15 31.23 -4.58
C GLU A 194 22.56 30.79 -6.00
N SER A 195 23.51 31.52 -6.61
CA SER A 195 24.07 31.14 -7.91
C SER A 195 25.30 30.26 -7.75
N CYS A 196 25.36 29.17 -8.52
CA CYS A 196 26.57 28.36 -8.61
C CYS A 196 27.63 29.09 -9.44
N ARG A 197 28.90 29.07 -8.99
CA ARG A 197 30.02 29.65 -9.76
C ARG A 197 30.45 28.78 -10.95
N ARG A 198 30.11 27.49 -10.92
CA ARG A 198 30.43 26.51 -11.96
C ARG A 198 29.23 25.58 -12.15
N PRO A 199 28.11 26.07 -12.68
CA PRO A 199 26.96 25.22 -12.99
C PRO A 199 27.33 24.31 -14.16
N ARG A 200 26.89 23.05 -14.09
CA ARG A 200 26.93 22.10 -15.20
C ARG A 200 25.50 21.77 -15.59
N PRO A 201 25.03 22.16 -16.79
CA PRO A 201 23.69 21.82 -17.22
C PRO A 201 23.52 20.32 -17.38
N ALA A 202 22.32 19.83 -17.07
CA ALA A 202 21.90 18.48 -17.42
C ALA A 202 22.00 18.27 -18.93
N TYR A 203 22.29 17.03 -19.34
CA TYR A 203 22.45 16.64 -20.74
C TYR A 203 21.24 17.08 -21.57
N ASP A 204 21.49 17.64 -22.76
CA ASP A 204 20.51 18.16 -23.72
C ASP A 204 19.40 19.08 -23.17
N ASN A 205 19.57 19.58 -21.93
CA ASN A 205 18.61 20.42 -21.25
C ASN A 205 17.17 19.82 -21.21
N ASP A 206 17.03 18.49 -21.21
CA ASP A 206 15.74 17.77 -21.37
C ASP A 206 15.38 16.88 -20.18
N PHE A 207 15.84 17.28 -18.98
CA PHE A 207 15.67 16.51 -17.75
C PHE A 207 14.19 16.37 -17.36
N ILE A 208 13.79 15.16 -16.96
CA ILE A 208 12.40 14.84 -16.61
C ILE A 208 12.26 14.65 -15.09
N ILE A 209 11.27 15.30 -14.48
CA ILE A 209 10.90 15.09 -13.09
C ILE A 209 9.46 14.58 -13.02
N ILE A 210 9.28 13.38 -12.46
CA ILE A 210 7.96 12.81 -12.16
C ILE A 210 7.52 13.34 -10.80
N ASP A 211 6.42 14.10 -10.77
CA ASP A 211 5.84 14.66 -9.56
C ASP A 211 4.35 14.26 -9.38
N VAL A 212 3.81 14.48 -8.18
CA VAL A 212 2.39 14.24 -7.84
C VAL A 212 1.44 14.99 -8.76
N HIS A 213 1.82 16.20 -9.20
CA HIS A 213 0.92 17.03 -10.00
C HIS A 213 1.09 16.85 -11.52
N SER A 214 2.28 16.47 -11.99
CA SER A 214 2.59 16.37 -13.42
C SER A 214 3.96 15.69 -13.64
N ILE A 215 4.21 15.29 -14.89
CA ILE A 215 5.54 14.92 -15.39
C ILE A 215 6.14 16.16 -16.04
N HIS A 216 7.20 16.69 -15.44
CA HIS A 216 7.80 17.97 -15.82
C HIS A 216 9.04 17.76 -16.69
N GLU A 217 9.12 18.47 -17.80
CA GLU A 217 10.38 18.70 -18.51
C GLU A 217 11.01 20.00 -17.98
N VAL A 218 12.20 19.89 -17.38
CA VAL A 218 12.85 21.00 -16.67
C VAL A 218 14.25 21.28 -17.21
N SER A 219 14.70 22.52 -17.01
CA SER A 219 16.11 22.87 -17.10
C SER A 219 16.73 22.72 -15.71
N LEU A 220 17.77 21.90 -15.62
CA LEU A 220 18.42 21.57 -14.35
C LEU A 220 19.93 21.74 -14.49
N ASP A 221 20.55 22.33 -13.47
CA ASP A 221 21.98 22.57 -13.38
C ASP A 221 22.56 21.88 -12.15
N PHE A 222 23.51 20.97 -12.36
CA PHE A 222 24.31 20.38 -11.31
C PHE A 222 25.37 21.37 -10.82
N CYS A 223 25.72 21.30 -9.55
CA CYS A 223 26.83 22.08 -9.00
C CYS A 223 28.15 21.36 -9.27
N ASN A 224 29.10 22.03 -9.91
CA ASN A 224 30.47 21.56 -10.12
C ASN A 224 31.48 22.42 -9.34
N CYS A 225 31.16 22.83 -8.10
CA CYS A 225 32.09 23.57 -7.22
C CYS A 225 33.10 22.62 -6.53
N LYS A 226 34.15 23.15 -5.89
CA LYS A 226 35.14 22.31 -5.15
C LYS A 226 34.42 21.53 -4.03
N HIS A 227 34.74 20.24 -3.86
CA HIS A 227 34.04 19.28 -2.98
C HIS A 227 32.63 18.84 -3.44
N GLU A 228 32.41 18.77 -4.76
CA GLU A 228 31.17 18.31 -5.36
C GLU A 228 30.76 16.90 -4.90
N ALA A 229 29.48 16.77 -4.53
CA ALA A 229 28.81 15.48 -4.42
C ALA A 229 28.43 14.97 -5.83
N PRO A 230 28.54 13.65 -6.12
CA PRO A 230 28.09 13.10 -7.40
C PRO A 230 26.65 13.52 -7.74
N HIS A 231 26.33 13.63 -9.04
CA HIS A 231 25.02 14.10 -9.54
C HIS A 231 23.83 13.40 -8.85
N PHE A 232 23.87 12.07 -8.69
CA PHE A 232 22.80 11.32 -8.03
C PHE A 232 22.58 11.75 -6.57
N LYS A 233 23.67 12.07 -5.85
CA LYS A 233 23.62 12.53 -4.45
C LYS A 233 23.07 13.95 -4.37
N GLN A 234 23.40 14.83 -5.31
CA GLN A 234 22.81 16.17 -5.40
C GLN A 234 21.28 16.10 -5.59
N LEU A 235 20.80 15.20 -6.45
CA LEU A 235 19.37 14.94 -6.65
C LEU A 235 18.71 14.45 -5.34
N LEU A 236 19.31 13.46 -4.68
CA LEU A 236 18.78 12.95 -3.41
C LEU A 236 18.72 14.03 -2.32
N CYS A 237 19.73 14.90 -2.22
CA CYS A 237 19.72 16.04 -1.32
C CYS A 237 18.60 17.05 -1.64
N ALA A 238 18.19 17.14 -2.91
CA ALA A 238 17.07 17.95 -3.37
C ALA A 238 15.71 17.20 -3.30
N ARG A 239 15.65 16.04 -2.65
CA ARG A 239 14.44 15.16 -2.57
C ARG A 239 13.94 14.68 -3.94
N LEU A 240 14.88 14.51 -4.88
CA LEU A 240 14.67 13.92 -6.18
C LEU A 240 15.37 12.57 -6.21
N PHE A 241 14.61 11.49 -6.36
CA PHE A 241 15.17 10.16 -6.49
C PHE A 241 15.60 9.92 -7.94
N PRO A 242 16.90 9.75 -8.21
CA PRO A 242 17.40 9.61 -9.57
C PRO A 242 17.02 8.27 -10.19
N ALA A 243 16.72 8.26 -11.48
CA ALA A 243 16.47 7.04 -12.25
C ALA A 243 17.71 6.17 -12.48
N THR A 244 18.89 6.79 -12.51
CA THR A 244 20.19 6.15 -12.75
C THR A 244 21.26 6.83 -11.90
N VAL A 245 22.31 6.08 -11.55
CA VAL A 245 23.45 6.61 -10.77
C VAL A 245 24.37 7.46 -11.66
N THR A 246 24.63 7.00 -12.88
CA THR A 246 25.45 7.68 -13.88
C THR A 246 24.57 8.51 -14.81
N ASP A 247 24.99 9.75 -15.06
CA ASP A 247 24.33 10.73 -15.94
C ASP A 247 22.77 10.69 -15.86
N PRO A 248 22.18 10.97 -14.69
CA PRO A 248 20.73 10.92 -14.54
C PRO A 248 20.04 11.90 -15.47
N ARG A 249 18.99 11.43 -16.15
CA ARG A 249 18.12 12.24 -17.03
C ARG A 249 16.68 12.33 -16.55
N THR A 250 16.30 11.43 -15.65
CA THR A 250 14.97 11.37 -15.04
C THR A 250 15.13 11.26 -13.53
N ALA A 251 14.25 11.91 -12.78
CA ALA A 251 14.10 11.69 -11.36
C ALA A 251 12.61 11.69 -10.96
N ALA A 252 12.29 11.15 -9.80
CA ALA A 252 10.96 11.24 -9.21
C ALA A 252 11.03 11.99 -7.88
N THR A 253 10.03 12.82 -7.56
CA THR A 253 9.99 13.48 -6.25
C THR A 253 9.72 12.46 -5.15
N PHE A 254 10.26 12.66 -3.95
CA PHE A 254 9.94 11.76 -2.83
C PHE A 254 8.43 11.73 -2.57
N SER A 255 7.74 12.86 -2.74
CA SER A 255 6.28 12.98 -2.61
C SER A 255 5.51 12.03 -3.53
N VAL A 256 5.89 11.88 -4.81
CA VAL A 256 5.19 10.95 -5.71
C VAL A 256 5.45 9.49 -5.33
N LEU A 257 6.67 9.19 -4.85
CA LEU A 257 7.04 7.85 -4.42
C LEU A 257 6.29 7.45 -3.15
N ASP A 258 6.19 8.35 -2.17
CA ASP A 258 5.43 8.16 -0.93
C ASP A 258 3.93 7.98 -1.22
N LEU A 259 3.36 8.85 -2.06
CA LEU A 259 1.95 8.76 -2.45
C LEU A 259 1.63 7.43 -3.12
N PHE A 260 2.43 7.02 -4.11
CA PHE A 260 2.21 5.74 -4.79
C PHE A 260 2.42 4.56 -3.85
N HIS A 261 3.43 4.63 -2.97
CA HIS A 261 3.69 3.57 -2.01
C HIS A 261 2.47 3.35 -1.10
N LEU A 262 1.88 4.42 -0.56
CA LEU A 262 0.67 4.36 0.26
C LEU A 262 -0.54 3.82 -0.54
N LEU A 263 -0.82 4.38 -1.71
CA LEU A 263 -1.96 3.97 -2.53
C LEU A 263 -1.86 2.51 -2.99
N SER A 264 -0.64 2.01 -3.22
CA SER A 264 -0.42 0.61 -3.60
C SER A 264 -0.85 -0.39 -2.52
N PHE A 265 -0.89 0.04 -1.24
CA PHE A 265 -1.41 -0.77 -0.14
C PHE A 265 -2.90 -0.52 0.13
N GLU A 266 -3.33 0.74 0.17
CA GLU A 266 -4.70 1.10 0.56
C GLU A 266 -5.73 0.75 -0.51
N SER A 267 -5.42 1.05 -1.76
CA SER A 267 -6.38 1.00 -2.87
C SER A 267 -6.04 -0.08 -3.91
N LYS A 268 -4.96 -0.84 -3.69
CA LYS A 268 -4.42 -1.83 -4.64
C LYS A 268 -4.21 -1.28 -6.05
N VAL A 269 -3.98 0.03 -6.17
CA VAL A 269 -3.76 0.71 -7.44
C VAL A 269 -2.52 0.15 -8.13
N SER A 270 -2.67 -0.24 -9.39
CA SER A 270 -1.54 -0.71 -10.17
C SER A 270 -0.58 0.45 -10.51
N ALA A 271 0.71 0.15 -10.61
CA ALA A 271 1.70 1.14 -11.06
C ALA A 271 1.34 1.73 -12.43
N TYR A 272 0.76 0.90 -13.32
CA TYR A 272 0.33 1.30 -14.65
C TYR A 272 -0.76 2.37 -14.58
N GLU A 273 -1.85 2.11 -13.85
CA GLU A 273 -2.95 3.06 -13.72
C GLU A 273 -2.51 4.34 -13.00
N PHE A 274 -1.68 4.23 -11.97
CA PHE A 274 -1.15 5.39 -11.26
C PHE A 274 -0.31 6.28 -12.20
N TYR A 275 0.68 5.69 -12.88
CA TYR A 275 1.56 6.43 -13.78
C TYR A 275 0.79 7.05 -14.95
N HIS A 276 -0.12 6.30 -15.58
CA HIS A 276 -0.92 6.85 -16.68
C HIS A 276 -1.93 7.90 -16.22
N SER A 277 -2.38 7.85 -14.96
CA SER A 277 -3.17 8.94 -14.37
C SER A 277 -2.33 10.21 -14.21
N LEU A 278 -1.05 10.11 -13.82
CA LEU A 278 -0.13 11.25 -13.81
C LEU A 278 0.15 11.79 -15.22
N ALA A 279 0.35 10.91 -16.20
CA ALA A 279 0.52 11.30 -17.59
C ALA A 279 -0.71 12.05 -18.12
N ARG A 280 -1.93 11.55 -17.84
CA ARG A 280 -3.18 12.24 -18.19
C ARG A 280 -3.38 13.54 -17.41
N ARG A 281 -2.94 13.60 -16.15
CA ARG A 281 -2.96 14.85 -15.36
C ARG A 281 -2.03 15.91 -15.96
N THR A 282 -0.95 15.49 -16.60
CA THR A 282 -0.01 16.36 -17.32
C THR A 282 -0.63 16.87 -18.63
N ASP A 283 -1.19 15.97 -19.44
CA ASP A 283 -2.02 16.31 -20.61
C ASP A 283 -3.09 15.24 -20.85
N ASN A 284 -4.35 15.61 -20.63
CA ASN A 284 -5.50 14.72 -20.86
C ASN A 284 -6.06 14.84 -22.29
N THR A 285 -5.57 15.79 -23.08
CA THR A 285 -6.04 16.02 -24.46
C THR A 285 -5.35 15.08 -25.45
N GLY A 286 -4.16 14.58 -25.10
CA GLY A 286 -3.32 13.78 -25.99
C GLY A 286 -2.66 14.58 -27.11
N ILE A 287 -2.78 15.91 -27.08
CA ILE A 287 -2.19 16.81 -28.09
C ILE A 287 -0.68 16.90 -27.92
N ARG A 288 -0.19 16.87 -26.67
CA ARG A 288 1.24 16.95 -26.35
C ARG A 288 1.78 15.56 -26.05
N PRO A 289 2.68 15.00 -26.86
CA PRO A 289 3.27 13.71 -26.57
C PRO A 289 4.19 13.83 -25.36
N ILE A 290 3.84 13.14 -24.27
CA ILE A 290 4.69 13.00 -23.09
C ILE A 290 5.59 11.78 -23.30
N ARG A 291 6.89 11.92 -23.06
CA ARG A 291 7.82 10.79 -23.11
C ARG A 291 7.42 9.76 -22.06
N ASP A 292 7.22 8.51 -22.48
CA ASP A 292 6.88 7.44 -21.54
C ASP A 292 8.08 7.09 -20.65
N GLN A 293 7.88 7.22 -19.34
CA GLN A 293 8.81 6.93 -18.26
C GLN A 293 8.28 5.81 -17.35
N TYR A 294 7.26 5.05 -17.77
CA TYR A 294 6.65 4.01 -16.94
C TYR A 294 7.66 2.98 -16.43
N SER A 295 8.51 2.46 -17.32
CA SER A 295 9.57 1.49 -16.95
C SER A 295 10.60 2.09 -15.99
N VAL A 296 10.91 3.37 -16.16
CA VAL A 296 11.81 4.12 -15.26
C VAL A 296 11.17 4.29 -13.89
N PHE A 297 9.88 4.63 -13.84
CA PHE A 297 9.13 4.75 -12.59
C PHE A 297 9.07 3.42 -11.83
N LEU A 298 8.84 2.30 -12.51
CA LEU A 298 8.89 0.97 -11.90
C LEU A 298 10.25 0.66 -11.26
N ARG A 299 11.35 0.99 -11.96
CA ARG A 299 12.71 0.82 -11.42
C ARG A 299 12.94 1.68 -10.17
N ILE A 300 12.61 2.97 -10.24
CA ILE A 300 12.72 3.88 -9.09
C ILE A 300 11.90 3.35 -7.90
N MET A 301 10.66 2.90 -8.14
CA MET A 301 9.81 2.36 -7.07
C MET A 301 10.37 1.10 -6.44
N ARG A 302 11.05 0.26 -7.23
CA ARG A 302 11.74 -0.93 -6.74
C ARG A 302 12.87 -0.56 -5.78
N GLU A 303 13.72 0.39 -6.18
CA GLU A 303 14.83 0.91 -5.37
C GLU A 303 14.31 1.63 -4.10
N TRP A 304 13.27 2.45 -4.25
CA TRP A 304 12.62 3.17 -3.15
C TRP A 304 12.06 2.23 -2.06
N ARG A 305 11.38 1.16 -2.46
CA ARG A 305 10.83 0.16 -1.53
C ARG A 305 11.93 -0.58 -0.78
N ASN A 306 13.00 -0.97 -1.47
CA ASN A 306 14.15 -1.61 -0.85
C ASN A 306 14.80 -0.70 0.21
N LEU A 307 15.08 0.56 -0.14
CA LEU A 307 15.67 1.52 0.79
C LEU A 307 14.75 1.83 1.98
N ASN A 308 13.44 1.89 1.79
CA ASN A 308 12.52 2.07 2.91
C ASN A 308 12.47 0.84 3.83
N ALA A 309 12.51 -0.38 3.29
CA ALA A 309 12.64 -1.58 4.12
C ALA A 309 13.92 -1.55 4.97
N LEU A 310 15.06 -1.20 4.36
CA LEU A 310 16.34 -1.05 5.05
C LEU A 310 16.33 0.06 6.12
N LYS A 311 15.69 1.21 5.82
CA LYS A 311 15.52 2.31 6.78
C LYS A 311 14.65 1.89 7.96
N CYS A 312 13.52 1.21 7.70
CA CYS A 312 12.62 0.73 8.74
C CYS A 312 13.31 -0.28 9.66
N ALA A 313 14.19 -1.13 9.12
CA ALA A 313 14.99 -2.07 9.89
C ALA A 313 16.23 -1.42 10.58
N GLY A 314 16.44 -0.12 10.42
CA GLY A 314 17.57 0.59 11.03
C GLY A 314 18.95 0.26 10.44
N ARG A 315 19.02 -0.39 9.27
CA ARG A 315 20.29 -0.83 8.64
C ARG A 315 21.25 0.32 8.32
N GLY A 316 20.75 1.54 8.23
CA GLY A 316 21.59 2.74 8.06
C GLY A 316 22.46 3.10 9.28
N HIS A 317 22.19 2.49 10.44
CA HIS A 317 22.96 2.69 11.67
C HIS A 317 23.87 1.50 12.01
N ASP A 318 23.78 0.39 11.27
CA ASP A 318 24.66 -0.76 11.47
C ASP A 318 26.03 -0.47 10.83
N PRO A 319 27.14 -0.49 11.60
CA PRO A 319 28.49 -0.26 11.06
C PRO A 319 28.92 -1.31 10.03
N ALA A 320 28.33 -2.52 10.03
CA ALA A 320 28.58 -3.55 9.03
C ALA A 320 27.89 -3.28 7.68
N GLY A 321 27.00 -2.28 7.63
CA GLY A 321 26.35 -1.82 6.41
C GLY A 321 25.21 -2.72 5.92
N VAL A 322 24.73 -2.44 4.71
CA VAL A 322 23.55 -3.12 4.12
C VAL A 322 23.83 -4.58 3.84
N ASP A 323 25.04 -4.94 3.39
CA ASP A 323 25.37 -6.31 2.99
C ASP A 323 25.42 -7.30 4.16
N ALA A 324 25.48 -6.80 5.40
CA ALA A 324 25.42 -7.61 6.61
C ALA A 324 23.98 -7.99 7.03
N THR A 325 22.96 -7.55 6.29
CA THR A 325 21.56 -7.89 6.56
C THR A 325 21.36 -9.41 6.43
N GLN A 326 20.82 -10.02 7.48
CA GLN A 326 20.60 -11.47 7.56
C GLN A 326 19.27 -11.88 6.93
N GLU A 327 19.14 -13.18 6.67
CA GLU A 327 17.89 -13.76 6.18
C GLU A 327 16.72 -13.44 7.13
N GLY A 328 15.64 -12.89 6.58
CA GLY A 328 14.42 -12.57 7.32
C GLY A 328 14.49 -11.31 8.19
N GLU A 329 15.63 -10.64 8.30
CA GLU A 329 15.84 -9.51 9.23
C GLU A 329 14.95 -8.28 8.91
N LEU A 330 14.58 -8.08 7.65
CA LEU A 330 13.68 -7.00 7.21
C LEU A 330 12.20 -7.36 7.34
N ALA A 331 11.85 -8.59 7.72
CA ALA A 331 10.47 -9.00 7.88
C ALA A 331 9.87 -8.45 9.19
N VAL A 332 8.67 -7.89 9.11
CA VAL A 332 7.94 -7.50 10.32
C VAL A 332 7.38 -8.75 10.98
N LEU A 333 7.90 -9.08 12.17
CA LEU A 333 7.42 -10.19 12.98
C LEU A 333 6.00 -9.92 13.49
N CYS A 334 5.21 -10.99 13.60
CA CYS A 334 3.90 -10.90 14.22
C CYS A 334 4.04 -10.59 15.72
N PRO A 335 3.57 -9.43 16.22
CA PRO A 335 3.82 -9.01 17.60
C PRO A 335 3.11 -9.89 18.65
N ALA A 336 2.06 -10.61 18.23
CA ALA A 336 1.29 -11.51 19.08
C ALA A 336 1.71 -12.98 18.96
N CYS A 337 2.63 -13.32 18.05
CA CYS A 337 3.28 -14.64 18.04
C CYS A 337 4.24 -14.77 19.24
N PRO A 338 4.47 -16.00 19.73
CA PRO A 338 5.41 -16.25 20.82
C PRO A 338 6.86 -15.92 20.41
N HIS A 339 7.49 -15.00 21.14
CA HIS A 339 8.88 -14.58 20.95
C HIS A 339 9.63 -14.56 22.30
N PRO A 340 10.49 -15.57 22.56
CA PRO A 340 11.31 -15.62 23.77
C PRO A 340 12.11 -14.32 23.97
N GLY A 341 12.14 -13.81 25.20
CA GLY A 341 12.84 -12.56 25.55
C GLY A 341 12.15 -11.27 25.10
N ILE A 342 11.07 -11.34 24.31
CA ILE A 342 10.30 -10.17 23.86
C ILE A 342 8.94 -10.12 24.56
N ASN A 343 8.11 -11.16 24.38
CA ASN A 343 6.72 -11.17 24.85
C ASN A 343 6.32 -12.45 25.61
N LEU A 344 7.29 -13.32 25.91
CA LEU A 344 7.08 -14.52 26.73
C LEU A 344 7.64 -14.32 28.15
N PRO A 345 6.98 -14.87 29.19
CA PRO A 345 7.51 -14.84 30.55
C PRO A 345 8.78 -15.70 30.66
N PRO A 346 9.75 -15.39 31.55
CA PRO A 346 11.02 -16.13 31.62
C PRO A 346 10.92 -17.64 31.85
N ASN A 347 9.85 -18.10 32.50
CA ASN A 347 9.59 -19.51 32.80
C ASN A 347 8.61 -20.17 31.80
N TRP A 348 8.44 -19.60 30.61
CA TRP A 348 7.49 -20.09 29.60
C TRP A 348 7.77 -21.56 29.21
N GLU A 349 9.04 -21.97 29.14
CA GLU A 349 9.47 -23.34 28.82
C GLU A 349 9.09 -24.36 29.90
N THR A 350 8.99 -23.95 31.16
CA THR A 350 8.69 -24.87 32.28
C THR A 350 7.27 -24.73 32.80
N SER A 351 6.44 -23.93 32.13
CA SER A 351 5.05 -23.70 32.54
C SER A 351 4.21 -24.97 32.34
N ASP A 352 3.23 -25.19 33.18
CA ASP A 352 2.15 -26.16 32.98
C ASP A 352 1.26 -25.84 31.76
N ARG A 353 1.35 -24.61 31.22
CA ARG A 353 0.55 -24.10 30.11
C ARG A 353 1.37 -23.77 28.87
N GLN A 354 2.40 -24.57 28.56
CA GLN A 354 3.24 -24.41 27.36
C GLN A 354 2.42 -24.26 26.06
N TRP A 355 1.25 -24.89 25.98
CA TRP A 355 0.35 -24.81 24.83
C TRP A 355 -0.10 -23.37 24.50
N LEU A 356 -0.10 -22.44 25.47
CA LEU A 356 -0.37 -21.03 25.22
C LEU A 356 0.69 -20.36 24.34
N TYR A 357 1.92 -20.89 24.37
CA TYR A 357 3.08 -20.36 23.67
C TYR A 357 3.36 -21.11 22.35
N ALA A 358 2.40 -21.91 21.87
CA ALA A 358 2.54 -22.60 20.60
C ALA A 358 2.49 -21.63 19.40
N GLY A 359 3.31 -21.91 18.40
CA GLY A 359 3.21 -21.30 17.07
C GLY A 359 1.99 -21.83 16.33
N PHE A 360 1.28 -20.97 15.61
CA PHE A 360 0.18 -21.35 14.74
C PHE A 360 0.46 -20.80 13.36
N PHE A 361 0.81 -21.68 12.44
CA PHE A 361 1.23 -21.34 11.10
C PHE A 361 0.30 -21.98 10.08
N ALA A 362 -0.22 -21.17 9.17
CA ALA A 362 -1.02 -21.60 8.05
C ALA A 362 -0.15 -21.63 6.80
N ILE A 363 -0.43 -22.57 5.91
CA ILE A 363 0.29 -22.71 4.66
C ILE A 363 -0.67 -22.53 3.48
N ASP A 364 -0.52 -21.43 2.76
CA ASP A 364 -1.42 -20.99 1.68
C ASP A 364 -0.66 -20.77 0.36
N THR A 365 -1.31 -21.06 -0.77
CA THR A 365 -0.76 -20.85 -2.11
C THR A 365 -1.57 -19.84 -2.92
N ASN A 366 -0.88 -18.80 -3.40
CA ASN A 366 -1.43 -17.84 -4.33
C ASN A 366 -1.01 -18.11 -5.79
N PHE A 367 -1.93 -18.62 -6.62
CA PHE A 367 -1.72 -18.84 -8.05
C PHE A 367 -2.00 -17.62 -8.95
N ARG A 368 -2.45 -16.50 -8.38
CA ARG A 368 -2.67 -15.26 -9.12
C ARG A 368 -1.38 -14.46 -9.27
N LEU A 369 -0.44 -14.61 -8.32
CA LEU A 369 0.87 -13.98 -8.37
C LEU A 369 1.81 -14.79 -9.28
N LYS A 370 1.76 -14.49 -10.58
CA LYS A 370 2.58 -15.16 -11.60
C LYS A 370 3.73 -14.27 -12.04
N ARG A 371 4.91 -14.86 -12.19
CA ARG A 371 6.08 -14.19 -12.76
C ARG A 371 6.36 -14.71 -14.16
N ARG A 372 6.36 -13.83 -15.15
CA ARG A 372 6.70 -14.18 -16.53
C ARG A 372 8.21 -14.40 -16.68
N LEU A 373 8.59 -15.32 -17.55
CA LEU A 373 10.00 -15.59 -17.89
C LEU A 373 10.47 -14.56 -18.94
N VAL A 374 10.77 -13.33 -18.49
CA VAL A 374 11.12 -12.20 -19.39
C VAL A 374 12.58 -11.76 -19.26
N SER A 375 13.20 -12.02 -18.11
CA SER A 375 14.58 -11.59 -17.82
C SER A 375 15.36 -12.68 -17.08
N SER A 376 16.62 -12.39 -16.80
CA SER A 376 17.57 -13.23 -16.05
C SER A 376 18.09 -12.47 -14.83
N ASP A 377 18.47 -13.18 -13.77
CA ASP A 377 19.04 -12.58 -12.54
C ASP A 377 20.28 -11.71 -12.83
N ALA A 378 21.08 -12.04 -13.86
CA ALA A 378 22.22 -11.22 -14.28
C ALA A 378 21.85 -9.83 -14.84
N LYS A 379 20.62 -9.67 -15.36
CA LYS A 379 20.11 -8.41 -15.94
C LYS A 379 19.16 -7.68 -15.01
N ASP A 380 18.39 -8.42 -14.21
CA ASP A 380 17.39 -7.91 -13.27
C ASP A 380 17.48 -8.70 -11.96
N PRO A 381 18.54 -8.51 -11.17
CA PRO A 381 18.76 -9.26 -9.93
C PRO A 381 17.73 -8.85 -8.87
N GLY A 382 17.36 -9.76 -7.98
CA GLY A 382 16.70 -9.43 -6.70
C GLY A 382 17.49 -8.36 -5.92
N LEU A 383 16.82 -7.53 -5.11
CA LEU A 383 17.51 -6.53 -4.29
C LEU A 383 17.72 -6.98 -2.84
N THR A 384 17.07 -8.06 -2.42
CA THR A 384 17.02 -8.47 -1.01
C THR A 384 17.48 -9.90 -0.76
N HIS A 385 17.53 -10.78 -1.77
CA HIS A 385 18.08 -12.15 -1.64
C HIS A 385 17.80 -12.85 -0.29
N GLY A 386 16.53 -12.94 0.13
CA GLY A 386 16.17 -13.57 1.40
C GLY A 386 16.15 -12.67 2.65
N TRP A 387 16.46 -11.37 2.57
CA TRP A 387 16.44 -10.47 3.74
C TRP A 387 15.05 -10.24 4.35
N GLY A 388 13.97 -10.66 3.71
CA GLY A 388 12.60 -10.40 4.17
C GLY A 388 11.71 -11.64 4.17
N TYR A 389 10.53 -11.54 3.57
CA TYR A 389 9.56 -12.64 3.56
C TYR A 389 9.93 -13.79 2.62
N PHE A 390 10.59 -13.51 1.50
CA PHE A 390 11.00 -14.54 0.55
C PHE A 390 12.19 -15.35 1.08
N VAL A 391 12.27 -16.63 0.74
CA VAL A 391 13.43 -17.48 0.96
C VAL A 391 14.67 -16.95 0.24
N GLU A 392 15.87 -17.33 0.69
CA GLU A 392 17.10 -17.08 -0.06
C GLU A 392 17.03 -17.80 -1.42
N GLU A 393 17.15 -17.02 -2.50
CA GLU A 393 16.79 -17.45 -3.85
C GLU A 393 17.79 -18.45 -4.41
N HIS A 394 19.09 -18.29 -4.12
CA HIS A 394 20.13 -19.14 -4.68
C HIS A 394 20.14 -20.53 -4.04
N GLN A 395 20.10 -20.61 -2.72
CA GLN A 395 19.97 -21.84 -1.95
C GLN A 395 18.70 -22.59 -2.35
N TYR A 396 17.58 -21.87 -2.47
CA TYR A 396 16.31 -22.48 -2.86
C TYR A 396 16.36 -23.07 -4.28
N LYS A 397 16.86 -22.31 -5.27
CA LYS A 397 16.98 -22.81 -6.65
C LYS A 397 17.95 -23.98 -6.75
N THR A 398 19.03 -23.97 -5.98
CA THR A 398 20.02 -25.07 -5.95
C THR A 398 19.38 -26.34 -5.40
N TYR A 399 18.68 -26.24 -4.27
CA TYR A 399 17.92 -27.35 -3.69
C TYR A 399 16.91 -27.94 -4.69
N LEU A 400 16.16 -27.09 -5.40
CA LEU A 400 15.18 -27.54 -6.39
C LEU A 400 15.85 -28.24 -7.59
N ALA A 401 17.04 -27.81 -8.00
CA ALA A 401 17.77 -28.42 -9.10
C ALA A 401 18.31 -29.80 -8.71
N GLU A 402 18.91 -29.91 -7.53
CA GLU A 402 19.47 -31.16 -6.99
C GLU A 402 18.39 -32.22 -6.78
N ASN A 403 17.19 -31.80 -6.37
CA ASN A 403 16.06 -32.68 -6.08
C ASN A 403 15.05 -32.81 -7.23
N SER A 404 15.39 -32.29 -8.42
CA SER A 404 14.47 -32.26 -9.57
C SER A 404 14.04 -33.64 -10.09
N GLY A 405 14.82 -34.69 -9.78
CA GLY A 405 14.54 -36.08 -10.15
C GLY A 405 13.57 -36.81 -9.21
N THR A 406 13.23 -36.23 -8.06
CA THR A 406 12.37 -36.87 -7.07
C THR A 406 10.92 -36.92 -7.58
N VAL A 407 10.38 -38.12 -7.74
CA VAL A 407 8.99 -38.33 -8.16
C VAL A 407 8.07 -38.12 -6.97
N GLN A 408 7.15 -37.17 -7.11
CA GLN A 408 6.14 -36.93 -6.10
C GLN A 408 5.06 -38.01 -6.13
N GLU A 409 4.84 -38.66 -4.99
CA GLU A 409 3.75 -39.62 -4.83
C GLU A 409 2.40 -38.92 -4.95
N LYS A 410 1.48 -39.52 -5.73
CA LYS A 410 0.12 -39.01 -5.85
C LYS A 410 -0.63 -39.27 -4.56
N SER A 411 -1.36 -38.27 -4.09
CA SER A 411 -2.22 -38.44 -2.92
C SER A 411 -3.31 -39.49 -3.21
N THR A 412 -3.59 -40.34 -2.22
CA THR A 412 -4.66 -41.35 -2.25
C THR A 412 -6.04 -40.74 -1.97
N CYS A 413 -6.11 -39.44 -1.66
CA CYS A 413 -7.35 -38.74 -1.36
C CYS A 413 -8.15 -38.44 -2.64
N ILE A 414 -9.47 -38.72 -2.58
CA ILE A 414 -10.41 -38.75 -3.71
C ILE A 414 -10.56 -37.40 -4.44
N SER A 415 -10.17 -36.28 -3.84
CA SER A 415 -10.41 -34.93 -4.39
C SER A 415 -9.23 -33.95 -4.30
N HIS A 416 -7.99 -34.43 -4.11
CA HIS A 416 -6.83 -33.55 -3.93
C HIS A 416 -6.18 -33.11 -5.27
N ASN A 417 -6.99 -32.48 -6.13
CA ASN A 417 -6.59 -32.08 -7.47
C ASN A 417 -5.41 -31.10 -7.49
N ALA A 418 -5.23 -30.26 -6.46
CA ALA A 418 -4.15 -29.28 -6.40
C ALA A 418 -2.75 -29.94 -6.43
N VAL A 419 -2.58 -31.03 -5.68
CA VAL A 419 -1.36 -31.85 -5.63
C VAL A 419 -1.32 -32.83 -6.80
N ASN A 420 -2.43 -33.52 -7.08
CA ASN A 420 -2.46 -34.56 -8.13
C ASN A 420 -2.31 -34.00 -9.56
N MET A 421 -2.54 -32.69 -9.74
CA MET A 421 -2.36 -31.96 -11.00
C MET A 421 -1.24 -30.91 -10.93
N ALA A 422 -0.34 -30.98 -9.95
CA ALA A 422 0.76 -30.02 -9.82
C ALA A 422 1.64 -29.96 -11.09
N ASP A 423 1.89 -31.12 -11.71
CA ASP A 423 2.71 -31.23 -12.93
C ASP A 423 1.98 -30.88 -14.24
N THR A 424 0.64 -30.80 -14.24
CA THR A 424 -0.15 -30.57 -15.47
C THR A 424 -0.50 -29.10 -15.70
N LYS A 425 -0.22 -28.21 -14.76
CA LYS A 425 -0.45 -26.76 -14.93
C LYS A 425 0.45 -26.21 -16.05
N ALA A 426 -0.17 -25.53 -17.02
CA ALA A 426 0.52 -24.84 -18.09
C ALA A 426 1.48 -23.78 -17.52
N SER A 427 2.78 -24.05 -17.60
CA SER A 427 3.88 -23.22 -17.08
C SER A 427 4.68 -22.54 -18.20
N LYS A 428 4.32 -22.76 -19.47
CA LYS A 428 5.06 -22.24 -20.62
C LYS A 428 5.10 -20.71 -20.59
N GLY A 429 6.31 -20.14 -20.57
CA GLY A 429 6.54 -18.69 -20.55
C GLY A 429 6.48 -18.05 -19.14
N LEU A 430 6.36 -18.85 -18.07
CA LEU A 430 6.39 -18.38 -16.69
C LEU A 430 7.67 -18.86 -15.99
N ALA A 431 8.27 -17.96 -15.19
CA ALA A 431 9.34 -18.29 -14.26
C ALA A 431 8.77 -18.81 -12.93
N ALA A 432 7.61 -18.29 -12.52
CA ALA A 432 6.83 -18.77 -11.38
C ALA A 432 5.34 -18.80 -11.72
N THR A 433 4.68 -19.91 -11.40
CA THR A 433 3.24 -20.16 -11.62
C THR A 433 2.35 -19.69 -10.48
N GLY A 434 2.96 -19.36 -9.34
CA GLY A 434 2.33 -18.90 -8.12
C GLY A 434 3.39 -18.70 -7.06
N VAL A 435 2.95 -18.35 -5.86
CA VAL A 435 3.79 -18.19 -4.66
C VAL A 435 3.13 -18.95 -3.52
N ARG A 436 3.94 -19.62 -2.71
CA ARG A 436 3.54 -20.24 -1.45
C ARG A 436 3.92 -19.32 -0.29
N THR A 437 3.07 -19.26 0.73
CA THR A 437 3.30 -18.49 1.95
C THR A 437 3.11 -19.35 3.19
N ILE A 438 3.92 -19.05 4.20
CA ILE A 438 3.78 -19.51 5.58
C ILE A 438 3.37 -18.27 6.37
N ASP A 439 2.16 -18.31 6.90
CA ASP A 439 1.52 -17.18 7.55
C ASP A 439 1.22 -17.52 9.01
N CYS A 440 1.26 -16.53 9.89
CA CYS A 440 0.68 -16.65 11.21
C CYS A 440 -0.83 -16.83 11.06
N ALA A 441 -1.34 -18.03 11.36
CA ALA A 441 -2.74 -18.37 11.18
C ALA A 441 -3.68 -17.48 12.04
N ARG A 442 -3.18 -16.99 13.18
CA ARG A 442 -3.98 -16.17 14.12
C ARG A 442 -4.10 -14.70 13.72
N HIS A 443 -3.14 -14.17 12.98
CA HIS A 443 -3.02 -12.72 12.75
C HIS A 443 -2.74 -12.35 11.29
N ASP A 444 -2.74 -13.33 10.37
CA ASP A 444 -2.53 -13.14 8.92
C ASP A 444 -1.23 -12.40 8.54
N MET A 445 -0.18 -12.66 9.31
CA MET A 445 1.15 -12.05 9.12
C MET A 445 2.14 -13.04 8.54
N LYS A 446 2.82 -12.66 7.45
CA LYS A 446 3.72 -13.54 6.70
C LYS A 446 4.97 -13.78 7.54
N LEU A 447 5.45 -15.02 7.60
CA LEU A 447 6.67 -15.33 8.34
C LEU A 447 7.92 -14.88 7.57
N PRO A 448 9.02 -14.52 8.28
CA PRO A 448 10.31 -14.30 7.65
C PRO A 448 10.76 -15.56 6.91
N ASN A 449 11.28 -15.40 5.70
CA ASN A 449 11.66 -16.51 4.82
C ASN A 449 10.57 -17.60 4.63
N GLY A 450 9.30 -17.25 4.83
CA GLY A 450 8.16 -18.15 4.66
C GLY A 450 7.50 -18.06 3.29
N VAL A 451 8.10 -17.37 2.33
CA VAL A 451 7.52 -17.15 1.01
C VAL A 451 8.44 -17.69 -0.07
N GLY A 452 7.91 -18.45 -1.04
CA GLY A 452 8.71 -18.99 -2.13
C GLY A 452 7.96 -19.12 -3.46
N ASP A 453 8.69 -18.90 -4.55
CA ASP A 453 8.21 -19.03 -5.92
C ASP A 453 7.92 -20.51 -6.26
N LEU A 454 6.74 -20.77 -6.83
CA LEU A 454 6.36 -22.11 -7.31
C LEU A 454 6.60 -22.25 -8.82
N GLN A 455 7.54 -23.10 -9.23
CA GLN A 455 7.87 -23.28 -10.64
C GLN A 455 6.75 -24.01 -11.39
N LYS A 456 6.14 -25.02 -10.75
CA LYS A 456 5.04 -25.82 -11.31
C LYS A 456 4.13 -26.35 -10.20
N GLY A 457 3.07 -25.61 -9.87
CA GLY A 457 2.05 -26.08 -8.93
C GLY A 457 2.57 -26.33 -7.51
N GLU A 458 1.84 -27.14 -6.73
CA GLU A 458 2.11 -27.43 -5.32
C GLU A 458 2.97 -28.68 -5.16
N LYS A 459 4.26 -28.57 -5.48
CA LYS A 459 5.19 -29.69 -5.26
C LYS A 459 5.64 -29.77 -3.82
N TYR A 460 5.75 -30.97 -3.26
CA TYR A 460 6.20 -31.19 -1.89
C TYR A 460 7.59 -30.60 -1.65
N LEU A 461 8.52 -30.76 -2.60
CA LEU A 461 9.85 -30.14 -2.55
C LEU A 461 9.80 -28.62 -2.29
N ASN A 462 8.88 -27.92 -2.96
CA ASN A 462 8.71 -26.48 -2.74
C ASN A 462 8.15 -26.21 -1.34
N MET A 463 7.15 -26.99 -0.90
CA MET A 463 6.51 -26.82 0.41
C MET A 463 7.49 -27.06 1.55
N ASP A 464 8.18 -28.20 1.53
CA ASP A 464 9.08 -28.63 2.60
C ASP A 464 10.16 -27.57 2.83
N TYR A 465 10.82 -27.12 1.77
CA TYR A 465 11.86 -26.10 1.88
C TYR A 465 11.33 -24.81 2.50
N ILE A 466 10.17 -24.32 2.03
CA ILE A 466 9.60 -23.05 2.50
C ILE A 466 9.15 -23.16 3.96
N VAL A 467 8.53 -24.28 4.35
CA VAL A 467 8.12 -24.56 5.73
C VAL A 467 9.35 -24.60 6.63
N PHE A 468 10.37 -25.39 6.30
CA PHE A 468 11.56 -25.51 7.13
C PHE A 468 12.37 -24.22 7.20
N SER A 469 12.45 -23.47 6.10
CA SER A 469 13.05 -22.14 6.08
C SER A 469 12.36 -21.19 7.06
N ALA A 470 11.02 -21.17 7.10
CA ALA A 470 10.25 -20.36 8.05
C ALA A 470 10.44 -20.83 9.49
N LEU A 471 10.36 -22.14 9.75
CA LEU A 471 10.50 -22.71 11.10
C LEU A 471 11.90 -22.53 11.66
N ALA A 472 12.94 -22.55 10.82
CA ALA A 472 14.32 -22.30 11.22
C ALA A 472 14.54 -20.89 11.77
N ARG A 473 13.58 -19.96 11.59
CA ARG A 473 13.59 -18.62 12.22
C ARG A 473 13.01 -18.64 13.64
N PHE A 474 12.38 -19.73 14.04
CA PHE A 474 11.76 -19.92 15.34
C PHE A 474 12.25 -21.21 16.03
N PRO A 475 13.57 -21.43 16.15
CA PRO A 475 14.13 -22.68 16.69
C PRO A 475 13.75 -22.92 18.16
N HIS A 476 13.33 -21.88 18.86
CA HIS A 476 12.92 -21.94 20.26
C HIS A 476 11.50 -22.47 20.44
N LEU A 477 10.64 -22.46 19.41
CA LEU A 477 9.27 -22.94 19.58
C LEU A 477 9.24 -24.46 19.64
N THR A 478 8.83 -24.99 20.78
CA THR A 478 8.69 -26.44 21.01
C THR A 478 7.36 -27.01 20.50
N ASN A 479 6.33 -26.17 20.41
CA ASN A 479 5.00 -26.56 19.97
C ASN A 479 4.59 -25.72 18.76
N VAL A 480 4.33 -26.38 17.63
CA VAL A 480 3.95 -25.72 16.38
C VAL A 480 2.75 -26.41 15.75
N ASN A 481 1.70 -25.66 15.49
CA ASN A 481 0.54 -26.12 14.74
C ASN A 481 0.67 -25.64 13.31
N LEU A 482 0.59 -26.57 12.35
CA LEU A 482 0.67 -26.28 10.93
C LEU A 482 -0.66 -26.64 10.26
N SER A 483 -1.38 -25.62 9.80
CA SER A 483 -2.61 -25.83 9.04
C SER A 483 -2.34 -25.70 7.55
N TYR A 484 -2.89 -26.63 6.78
CA TYR A 484 -2.98 -26.55 5.32
C TYR A 484 -4.46 -26.39 4.96
N ASP A 485 -4.79 -25.70 3.87
CA ASP A 485 -6.16 -25.45 3.35
C ASP A 485 -7.15 -26.64 3.36
N PHE A 486 -6.69 -27.87 3.60
CA PHE A 486 -7.51 -29.08 3.66
C PHE A 486 -7.29 -29.96 4.90
N ILE A 487 -6.28 -29.70 5.75
CA ILE A 487 -5.93 -30.56 6.90
C ILE A 487 -5.28 -29.70 8.01
N ASP A 488 -5.80 -29.80 9.24
CA ASP A 488 -5.07 -29.41 10.45
C ASP A 488 -4.01 -30.49 10.73
N LEU A 489 -2.73 -30.19 10.51
CA LEU A 489 -1.62 -31.02 10.98
C LEU A 489 -1.16 -30.51 12.36
N HIS A 490 -1.23 -31.37 13.37
CA HIS A 490 -0.52 -31.12 14.63
C HIS A 490 0.88 -31.72 14.52
N LEU A 491 1.90 -30.85 14.51
CA LEU A 491 3.31 -31.23 14.50
C LEU A 491 3.89 -30.95 15.88
N ILE A 492 4.14 -32.00 16.67
CA ILE A 492 5.02 -31.88 17.84
C ILE A 492 6.43 -32.07 17.29
N ALA A 493 7.12 -30.96 17.04
CA ALA A 493 8.49 -30.97 16.51
C ALA A 493 9.44 -30.47 17.59
N ASP A 494 10.41 -31.30 17.96
CA ASP A 494 11.61 -30.83 18.65
C ASP A 494 12.54 -30.24 17.58
N VAL A 495 12.49 -28.92 17.36
CA VAL A 495 13.18 -28.22 16.26
C VAL A 495 14.72 -28.38 16.32
N THR A 496 15.25 -28.94 17.42
CA THR A 496 16.68 -29.17 17.64
C THR A 496 17.19 -30.54 17.19
N SER A 497 16.31 -31.53 17.02
CA SER A 497 16.65 -32.87 16.53
C SER A 497 15.71 -33.21 15.38
N ALA A 498 16.22 -33.56 14.21
CA ALA A 498 15.42 -33.91 13.03
C ALA A 498 14.59 -35.19 13.23
N SER A 499 13.65 -35.19 14.17
CA SER A 499 12.80 -36.29 14.58
C SER A 499 11.37 -35.76 14.64
N PHE A 500 10.52 -36.23 13.73
CA PHE A 500 9.15 -35.76 13.56
C PHE A 500 8.17 -36.81 14.05
N SER A 501 7.18 -36.41 14.85
CA SER A 501 5.97 -37.21 15.08
C SER A 501 4.80 -36.52 14.40
N PHE A 502 4.28 -37.13 13.34
CA PHE A 502 3.09 -36.64 12.62
C PHE A 502 1.83 -37.16 13.32
N ALA A 503 1.08 -36.28 14.00
CA ALA A 503 -0.24 -36.64 14.51
C ALA A 503 -1.29 -36.31 13.44
N TYR A 504 -1.79 -37.35 12.74
CA TYR A 504 -2.96 -37.23 11.87
C TYR A 504 -4.23 -37.32 12.71
N ALA A 505 -4.97 -36.21 12.83
CA ALA A 505 -6.35 -36.25 13.29
C ALA A 505 -7.28 -36.22 12.07
N SER A 506 -7.70 -37.39 11.56
CA SER A 506 -8.76 -37.45 10.56
C SER A 506 -10.10 -37.11 11.22
N LEU A 507 -10.68 -35.95 10.90
CA LEU A 507 -12.06 -35.58 11.28
C LEU A 507 -13.09 -36.34 10.44
N THR A 508 -13.04 -37.68 10.47
CA THR A 508 -14.09 -38.54 9.92
C THR A 508 -14.52 -39.51 11.00
N GLN A 509 -15.70 -39.22 11.57
CA GLN A 509 -16.46 -39.99 12.57
C GLN A 509 -16.09 -39.74 14.04
N ILE A 510 -16.61 -38.64 14.61
CA ILE A 510 -16.84 -38.56 16.06
C ILE A 510 -18.35 -38.75 16.29
N ASP A 511 -18.71 -39.95 16.77
CA ASP A 511 -19.98 -40.23 17.41
C ASP A 511 -20.09 -39.39 18.70
N PRO A 512 -21.16 -38.62 18.95
CA PRO A 512 -21.28 -37.75 20.12
C PRO A 512 -21.28 -38.46 21.49
N SER A 513 -21.21 -39.80 21.54
CA SER A 513 -21.46 -40.56 22.77
C SER A 513 -20.25 -41.25 23.42
N SER A 514 -19.03 -41.14 22.88
CA SER A 514 -17.84 -41.76 23.52
C SER A 514 -16.75 -40.75 23.90
N ARG A 515 -16.82 -40.25 25.13
CA ARG A 515 -15.61 -39.85 25.87
C ARG A 515 -14.90 -41.13 26.31
N LYS A 516 -13.82 -41.51 25.61
CA LYS A 516 -12.63 -42.19 26.16
C LYS A 516 -11.64 -42.54 25.03
N GLU A 517 -10.39 -42.12 25.25
CA GLU A 517 -9.13 -42.69 24.75
C GLU A 517 -9.04 -43.13 23.27
N SER A 518 -8.23 -42.42 22.50
CA SER A 518 -7.46 -43.02 21.41
C SER A 518 -6.20 -42.20 21.15
N GLU A 519 -5.11 -42.54 21.85
CA GLU A 519 -3.76 -42.31 21.36
C GLU A 519 -3.47 -43.36 20.27
N GLN A 520 -3.22 -42.91 19.05
CA GLN A 520 -2.48 -43.72 18.07
C GLN A 520 -1.21 -42.96 17.71
N ILE A 521 -0.12 -43.40 18.33
CA ILE A 521 1.26 -43.00 18.04
C ILE A 521 1.67 -43.76 16.77
N LEU A 522 1.86 -43.05 15.66
CA LEU A 522 2.58 -43.55 14.50
C LEU A 522 3.97 -42.90 14.48
N THR A 523 4.95 -43.63 14.99
CA THR A 523 6.37 -43.38 14.75
C THR A 523 6.72 -43.78 13.31
N VAL A 524 7.22 -42.83 12.51
CA VAL A 524 8.03 -43.08 11.31
C VAL A 524 9.32 -42.28 11.43
#